data_AF-A0A069AQ01-F1
#
_entry.id   AF-A0A069AQ01-F1
#
_cell.length_a   1.000
_cell.length_b   1.000
_cell.length_c   1.000
_cell.angle_alpha   90.00
_cell.angle_beta   90.00
_cell.angle_gamma   90.00
#
_symmetry.space_group_name_H-M   'P 1'
#
loop_
_entity.id
_entity.type
_entity.pdbx_description
1 polymer ?
#
loop_
_entity_poly.entity_id
_entity_poly.type
_entity_poly.pdbx_seq_one_letter_code
_entity_poly.pdbx_strand_id
1 'polypeptide(L)'
;MGINWEIADKDQIIQNARNLISVGMFDIPLNRQIGVSREYLDKRKEEAELLLLSEIDRNIDIYEPRAKLKGLSLEEDGLGDYKINVEIIGRD
;
A
#
# COMPACT_ATOMS: atom_id res chain seq x y z
N MET A 1 -10.00 -5.76 -9.97
CA MET A 1 -10.26 -5.62 -8.52
C MET A 1 -11.76 -5.69 -8.30
N GLY A 2 -12.24 -6.50 -7.35
CA GLY A 2 -13.66 -6.54 -6.96
C GLY A 2 -13.77 -6.21 -5.48
N ILE A 3 -14.60 -5.24 -5.12
CA ILE A 3 -14.89 -4.90 -3.73
C ILE A 3 -15.98 -5.87 -3.26
N ASN A 4 -15.69 -6.65 -2.23
CA ASN A 4 -16.72 -7.44 -1.57
C ASN A 4 -17.28 -6.61 -0.40
N TRP A 5 -18.58 -6.36 -0.45
CA TRP A 5 -19.30 -5.55 0.54
C TRP A 5 -19.87 -6.37 1.70
N GLU A 6 -19.84 -7.70 1.59
CA GLU A 6 -20.37 -8.59 2.63
C GLU A 6 -19.30 -8.99 3.67
N ILE A 7 -18.03 -8.62 3.45
CA ILE A 7 -16.98 -8.90 4.43
C ILE A 7 -17.01 -7.89 5.59
N ALA A 8 -16.77 -8.41 6.80
CA ALA A 8 -16.73 -7.65 8.04
C ALA A 8 -15.36 -7.77 8.72
N ASP A 9 -15.16 -6.97 9.77
CA ASP A 9 -14.04 -7.06 10.70
C ASP A 9 -12.65 -6.97 10.02
N LYS A 10 -11.77 -7.94 10.31
CA LYS A 10 -10.36 -7.92 9.89
C LYS A 10 -10.19 -8.01 8.38
N ASP A 11 -11.03 -8.79 7.71
CA ASP A 11 -10.93 -8.97 6.25
C ASP A 11 -11.38 -7.71 5.50
N GLN A 12 -12.34 -6.96 6.06
CA GLN A 12 -12.70 -5.64 5.53
C GLN A 12 -11.53 -4.66 5.67
N ILE A 13 -10.84 -4.65 6.81
CA ILE A 13 -9.66 -3.79 7.03
C ILE A 13 -8.56 -4.13 6.02
N ILE A 14 -8.27 -5.41 5.79
CA ILE A 14 -7.28 -5.86 4.80
C ILE A 14 -7.70 -5.43 3.38
N GLN A 15 -8.98 -5.57 3.04
CA GLN A 15 -9.49 -5.12 1.73
C GLN A 15 -9.32 -3.61 1.54
N ASN A 16 -9.65 -2.80 2.56
CA ASN A 16 -9.50 -1.36 2.51
C ASN A 16 -8.03 -0.95 2.33
N ALA A 17 -7.13 -1.54 3.14
CA ALA A 17 -5.71 -1.26 3.04
C ALA A 17 -5.14 -1.65 1.66
N ARG A 18 -5.53 -2.82 1.13
CA ARG A 18 -5.16 -3.23 -0.23
C ARG A 18 -5.63 -2.24 -1.29
N ASN A 19 -6.86 -1.77 -1.18
CA ASN A 19 -7.42 -0.79 -2.12
C ASN A 19 -6.63 0.52 -2.07
N LEU A 20 -6.30 1.01 -0.87
CA LEU A 20 -5.50 2.23 -0.68
C LEU A 20 -4.12 2.14 -1.34
N ILE A 21 -3.42 1.02 -1.16
CA ILE A 21 -2.07 0.80 -1.70
C ILE A 21 -2.09 0.63 -3.22
N SER A 22 -3.19 0.13 -3.78
CA SER A 22 -3.30 -0.14 -5.21
C SER A 22 -3.62 1.09 -6.06
N VAL A 23 -4.01 2.20 -5.43
CA VAL A 23 -4.35 3.45 -6.11
C VAL A 23 -3.11 4.32 -6.24
N GLY A 24 -2.86 4.86 -7.44
CA GLY A 24 -1.80 5.82 -7.66
C GLY A 24 -2.15 7.20 -7.09
N MET A 25 -1.15 7.92 -6.60
CA MET A 25 -1.34 9.32 -6.22
C MET A 25 -1.90 10.11 -7.41
N PHE A 26 -2.83 11.04 -7.15
CA PHE A 26 -3.61 11.82 -8.13
C PHE A 26 -4.74 11.10 -8.88
N ASP A 27 -4.91 9.77 -8.74
CA ASP A 27 -5.97 9.04 -9.46
C ASP A 27 -7.38 9.40 -8.97
N ILE A 28 -7.52 9.91 -7.73
CA ILE A 28 -8.80 10.29 -7.13
C ILE A 28 -9.03 11.81 -7.34
N PRO A 29 -10.01 12.23 -8.16
CA PRO A 29 -10.18 13.64 -8.54
C PRO A 29 -10.41 14.59 -7.35
N LEU A 30 -11.21 14.15 -6.38
CA LEU A 30 -11.62 14.96 -5.23
C LEU A 30 -10.57 14.94 -4.10
N ASN A 31 -9.67 13.97 -4.09
CA ASN A 31 -8.63 13.86 -3.08
C ASN A 31 -7.33 13.32 -3.68
N ARG A 32 -6.50 14.25 -4.13
CA ARG A 32 -5.26 13.98 -4.86
C ARG A 32 -4.10 13.48 -4.00
N GLN A 33 -4.24 13.55 -2.67
CA GLN A 33 -3.20 13.10 -1.73
C GLN A 33 -3.33 11.62 -1.36
N ILE A 34 -4.44 10.97 -1.75
CA ILE A 34 -4.61 9.52 -1.58
C ILE A 34 -3.81 8.78 -2.65
N GLY A 35 -3.19 7.68 -2.24
CA GLY A 35 -2.52 6.73 -3.12
C GLY A 35 -1.00 6.75 -2.96
N VAL A 36 -0.35 5.82 -3.65
CA VAL A 36 1.11 5.65 -3.63
C VAL A 36 1.73 6.46 -4.77
N SER A 37 2.75 7.26 -4.48
CA SER A 37 3.47 8.01 -5.51
C SER A 37 4.28 7.07 -6.38
N ARG A 38 4.57 7.46 -7.62
CA ARG A 38 5.45 6.70 -8.53
C ARG A 38 6.91 7.14 -8.44
N GLU A 39 7.25 7.96 -7.45
CA GLU A 39 8.62 8.45 -7.26
C GLU A 39 9.63 7.33 -6.96
N TYR A 40 9.18 6.15 -6.53
CA TYR A 40 10.05 4.98 -6.32
C TYR A 40 10.60 4.37 -7.63
N LEU A 41 10.03 4.71 -8.79
CA LEU A 41 10.50 4.21 -10.08
C LEU A 41 11.92 4.70 -10.40
N ASP A 42 12.68 3.86 -11.10
CA ASP A 42 14.08 4.12 -11.51
C ASP A 42 15.06 4.36 -10.36
N LYS A 43 14.63 4.17 -9.11
CA LYS A 43 15.49 4.23 -7.94
C LYS A 43 16.10 2.86 -7.65
N ARG A 44 17.22 2.89 -6.92
CA ARG A 44 17.81 1.65 -6.39
C ARG A 44 16.83 0.99 -5.43
N LYS A 45 16.87 -0.34 -5.36
CA LYS A 45 15.96 -1.15 -4.56
C LYS A 45 15.79 -0.62 -3.12
N GLU A 46 16.88 -0.32 -2.44
CA GLU A 46 16.86 0.13 -1.05
C GLU A 46 16.15 1.48 -0.89
N GLU A 47 16.35 2.39 -1.85
CA GLU A 47 15.72 3.71 -1.85
C GLU A 47 14.23 3.61 -2.20
N ALA A 48 13.87 2.77 -3.18
CA ALA A 48 12.49 2.49 -3.55
C ALA A 48 11.71 1.86 -2.38
N GLU A 49 12.31 0.90 -1.68
CA GLU A 49 11.72 0.24 -0.50
C GLU A 49 11.44 1.23 0.63
N LEU A 50 12.40 2.12 0.94
CA LEU A 50 12.23 3.18 1.95
C LEU A 50 11.12 4.16 1.60
N LEU A 51 11.04 4.59 0.34
CA LEU A 51 9.99 5.50 -0.12
C LEU A 51 8.61 4.85 -0.02
N LEU A 52 8.48 3.62 -0.55
CA LEU A 52 7.24 2.85 -0.48
C LEU A 52 6.80 2.60 0.96
N LEU A 53 7.74 2.22 1.83
CA LEU A 53 7.47 2.01 3.25
C LEU A 53 6.91 3.29 3.89
N SER A 54 7.57 4.43 3.70
CA SER A 54 7.14 5.70 4.29
C SER A 54 5.78 6.17 3.77
N GLU A 55 5.50 6.00 2.48
CA GLU A 55 4.24 6.44 1.88
C GLU A 55 3.07 5.54 2.27
N ILE A 56 3.26 4.22 2.21
CA ILE A 56 2.23 3.25 2.57
C ILE A 56 1.90 3.36 4.06
N ASP A 57 2.90 3.52 4.93
CA ASP A 57 2.69 3.71 6.36
C ASP A 57 1.84 4.97 6.63
N ARG A 58 2.20 6.11 6.01
CA ARG A 58 1.46 7.36 6.11
C ARG A 58 0.01 7.21 5.63
N ASN A 59 -0.20 6.55 4.49
CA ASN A 59 -1.53 6.38 3.92
C ASN A 59 -2.40 5.46 4.78
N ILE A 60 -1.85 4.37 5.30
CA ILE A 60 -2.55 3.47 6.22
C ILE A 60 -2.94 4.23 7.49
N ASP A 61 -2.01 4.97 8.10
CA ASP A 61 -2.29 5.70 9.34
C ASP A 61 -3.37 6.78 9.18
N ILE A 62 -3.46 7.43 8.02
CA ILE A 62 -4.46 8.45 7.74
C ILE A 62 -5.83 7.83 7.38
N TYR A 63 -5.84 6.84 6.48
CA TYR A 63 -7.07 6.41 5.82
C TYR A 63 -7.64 5.07 6.34
N GLU A 64 -6.83 4.22 6.97
CA GLU A 64 -7.28 3.00 7.64
C GLU A 64 -6.56 2.83 9.00
N PRO A 65 -6.84 3.70 9.99
CA PRO A 65 -6.12 3.74 11.27
C PRO A 65 -6.31 2.48 12.13
N ARG A 66 -7.25 1.59 11.76
CA ARG A 66 -7.44 0.28 12.36
C ARG A 66 -6.41 -0.75 11.87
N ALA A 67 -5.63 -0.42 10.85
CA ALA A 67 -4.51 -1.23 10.38
C ALA A 67 -3.17 -0.60 10.82
N LYS A 68 -2.11 -1.41 10.78
CA LYS A 68 -0.73 -0.98 10.97
C LYS A 68 0.16 -1.71 9.99
N LEU A 69 1.06 -0.98 9.35
CA LEU A 69 2.11 -1.57 8.52
C LEU A 69 3.14 -2.26 9.42
N LYS A 70 3.40 -3.55 9.17
CA LYS A 70 4.42 -4.33 9.87
C LYS A 70 5.74 -4.33 9.11
N GLY A 71 5.68 -4.34 7.78
CA GLY A 71 6.86 -4.32 6.94
C GLY A 71 6.50 -4.32 5.45
N LEU A 72 7.52 -4.06 4.65
CA LEU A 72 7.45 -4.06 3.20
C LEU A 72 8.78 -4.62 2.66
N SER A 73 8.73 -5.44 1.62
CA SER A 73 9.92 -5.93 0.94
C SER A 73 9.72 -5.98 -0.57
N LEU A 74 10.79 -5.71 -1.31
CA LEU A 74 10.84 -5.87 -2.76
C LEU A 74 11.58 -7.16 -3.11
N GLU A 75 10.94 -8.01 -3.89
CA GLU A 75 11.52 -9.24 -4.44
C GLU A 75 11.60 -9.13 -5.95
N GLU A 76 12.81 -9.25 -6.49
CA GLU A 76 13.02 -9.32 -7.94
C GLU A 76 12.75 -10.76 -8.40
N ASP A 77 12.00 -10.92 -9.47
CA ASP A 77 11.65 -12.25 -10.01
C ASP A 77 12.71 -12.84 -10.94
N GLY A 78 13.81 -12.09 -11.18
CA GLY A 78 14.92 -12.46 -12.05
C GLY A 78 14.69 -12.19 -13.54
N LEU A 79 13.51 -11.68 -13.92
CA LEU A 79 13.16 -11.27 -15.28
C LEU A 79 13.06 -9.74 -15.42
N GLY A 80 13.38 -9.01 -14.35
CA GLY A 80 13.30 -7.55 -14.26
C GLY A 80 11.98 -7.04 -13.68
N ASP A 81 11.05 -7.92 -13.32
CA ASP A 81 9.85 -7.54 -12.60
C ASP A 81 10.09 -7.60 -11.08
N TYR A 82 9.44 -6.68 -10.37
CA TYR A 82 9.48 -6.60 -8.91
C TYR A 82 8.13 -6.96 -8.32
N LYS A 83 8.16 -7.84 -7.33
CA LYS A 83 7.02 -8.12 -6.44
C LYS A 83 7.20 -7.32 -5.16
N ILE A 84 6.18 -6.55 -4.83
CA ILE A 84 6.13 -5.80 -3.57
C ILE A 84 5.29 -6.61 -2.59
N ASN A 85 5.92 -7.10 -1.52
CA ASN A 85 5.25 -7.78 -0.43
C ASN A 85 4.99 -6.76 0.68
N VAL A 86 3.73 -6.66 1.12
CA VAL A 86 3.32 -5.74 2.19
C VAL A 86 2.67 -6.54 3.31
N GLU A 87 3.22 -6.43 4.52
CA GLU A 87 2.67 -7.06 5.71
C GLU A 87 1.86 -6.05 6.52
N ILE A 88 0.58 -6.33 6.71
CA ILE A 88 -0.35 -5.46 7.46
C ILE A 88 -0.97 -6.27 8.59
N ILE A 89 -1.08 -5.65 9.76
CA ILE A 89 -1.77 -6.20 10.92
C ILE A 89 -2.94 -5.28 11.32
N GLY A 90 -4.01 -5.86 11.85
CA GLY A 90 -5.07 -5.09 12.51
C GLY A 90 -4.58 -4.59 13.87
N ARG A 91 -4.94 -3.36 14.24
CA ARG A 91 -4.89 -2.88 15.61
C ARG A 91 -6.11 -3.47 16.35
N ASP A 92 -5.89 -3.92 17.58
CA ASP A 92 -6.95 -4.41 18.47
C ASP A 92 -7.85 -3.27 18.95
#